data_AF-A0A9W6C821-F1
#
_entry.id   AF-A0A9W6C821-F1
#
_cell.length_a   1.000
_cell.length_b   1.000
_cell.length_c   1.000
_cell.angle_alpha   90.00
_cell.angle_beta   90.00
_cell.angle_gamma   90.00
#
_symmetry.space_group_name_H-M   'P 1'
#
loop_
_entity.id
_entity.type
_entity.pdbx_description
1 polymer ?
#
loop_
_entity_poly.entity_id
_entity_poly.type
_entity_poly.pdbx_seq_one_letter_code
_entity_poly.pdbx_strand_id
1 'polypeptide(L)'
;MSITAETAKAHAKDPAVLCCRAEEGITIEAANLEDPAIFDDLVDSGLLNLEGVLTIEQVLGAKLKKTCDSLTALTPDVVEGYKEASAEEPVKEETAEEEAPAVQPEVSAPAPAAVPGGVFKLHIGEGKDINLEIPVGIMGGSAVAAAPAPVAVAAAPAAEEKEARVMGTLTRKHFKITEVKRGPETKIDGTVLYIREGIEEEAAAGQELVNSLKIDIITPEMYHTYSNTIMDVQPIATKEGEAEIGNGVTRVLDGVVMMVTGTDANGVQIGEFGSSEGYLDENIMWGRPGAPDKGEIFIKTEVIIKEGTNMERPGPLAAHTATDVITQEIREALKKLDDSLVVDTEEFEHLRHPGKKKVVIVKEIMGQGAMHDNLILPMEPVGVLGAKPNVDLGNVPVMTSPLEVLDGCIHALTCIGPASKEMSRHYWREPLVLEALHDEELDLCGVLFVGSPQINAEKFYVSKRVGQTVEALDVDGAFITTEGFGNNHIDFASHHEQIGKRGIPVVGLSFCAVQGALVVGNPYMTNMVDNNKSESGIENEVLACNTLCKEEAVRAIAMLKAAMAGEEVKPAEKKWNPNVKANNIEMIEKATGTKIDLVANEQSLPMSQKRKEKYD
;
A
#
# COMPACT_ATOMS: atom_id res chain seq x y z
N MET A 1 13.99 -21.17 5.80
CA MET A 1 13.87 -20.76 7.22
C MET A 1 13.14 -21.87 7.96
N SER A 2 13.52 -22.20 9.19
CA SER A 2 12.85 -23.27 9.92
C SER A 2 11.39 -22.93 10.27
N ILE A 3 10.47 -23.88 10.15
CA ILE A 3 9.05 -23.66 10.49
C ILE A 3 8.78 -23.67 12.00
N THR A 4 7.69 -23.02 12.40
CA THR A 4 7.22 -23.05 13.80
C THR A 4 6.37 -24.30 14.07
N ALA A 5 6.11 -24.60 15.34
CA ALA A 5 5.22 -25.70 15.71
C ALA A 5 3.76 -25.52 15.25
N GLU A 6 3.31 -24.28 15.09
CA GLU A 6 1.98 -23.97 14.54
C GLU A 6 1.94 -24.22 13.03
N THR A 7 2.96 -23.75 12.31
CA THR A 7 3.15 -23.99 10.87
C THR A 7 3.24 -25.49 10.59
N ALA A 8 4.02 -26.25 11.38
CA ALA A 8 4.15 -27.70 11.21
C ALA A 8 2.83 -28.46 11.39
N LYS A 9 1.87 -27.93 12.17
CA LYS A 9 0.53 -28.51 12.28
C LYS A 9 -0.35 -28.17 11.08
N ALA A 10 -0.28 -26.95 10.58
CA ALA A 10 -1.03 -26.52 9.40
C ALA A 10 -0.59 -27.31 8.15
N HIS A 11 0.71 -27.63 8.07
CA HIS A 11 1.34 -28.36 6.96
C HIS A 11 1.64 -29.83 7.31
N ALA A 12 0.88 -30.43 8.23
CA ALA A 12 1.13 -31.79 8.73
C ALA A 12 1.28 -32.84 7.61
N LYS A 13 0.49 -32.70 6.54
CA LYS A 13 0.47 -33.62 5.39
C LYS A 13 1.47 -33.27 4.28
N ASP A 14 2.17 -32.14 4.39
CA ASP A 14 3.13 -31.72 3.37
C ASP A 14 4.48 -32.44 3.54
N PRO A 15 5.31 -32.48 2.48
CA PRO A 15 6.65 -33.05 2.53
C PRO A 15 7.51 -32.55 3.69
N ALA A 16 8.36 -33.41 4.22
CA ALA A 16 9.34 -33.03 5.22
C ALA A 16 10.73 -32.89 4.60
N VAL A 17 11.30 -31.69 4.69
CA VAL A 17 12.63 -31.35 4.15
C VAL A 17 13.42 -30.62 5.23
N LEU A 18 14.72 -30.88 5.35
CA LEU A 18 15.57 -30.20 6.33
C LEU A 18 15.83 -28.74 5.95
N CYS A 19 15.62 -27.81 6.87
CA CYS A 19 15.95 -26.38 6.65
C CYS A 19 17.46 -26.11 6.74
N CYS A 20 18.18 -26.91 7.52
CA CYS A 20 19.59 -26.75 7.83
C CYS A 20 20.26 -28.11 7.89
N ARG A 21 21.59 -28.14 7.80
CA ARG A 21 22.34 -29.36 8.07
C ARG A 21 22.01 -29.89 9.46
N ALA A 22 21.74 -31.19 9.53
CA ALA A 22 21.41 -31.91 10.75
C ALA A 22 22.34 -33.12 10.92
N GLU A 23 22.85 -33.31 12.12
CA GLU A 23 23.76 -34.42 12.43
C GLU A 23 22.98 -35.73 12.71
N GLU A 24 23.64 -36.86 12.51
CA GLU A 24 23.09 -38.18 12.81
C GLU A 24 22.56 -38.28 14.25
N GLY A 25 21.40 -38.92 14.41
CA GLY A 25 20.79 -39.24 15.71
C GLY A 25 19.95 -38.12 16.34
N ILE A 26 19.86 -36.93 15.72
CA ILE A 26 18.97 -35.87 16.21
C ILE A 26 17.50 -36.31 16.15
N THR A 27 16.69 -35.75 17.05
CA THR A 27 15.23 -35.87 16.98
C THR A 27 14.70 -34.73 16.13
N ILE A 28 13.88 -35.05 15.15
CA ILE A 28 13.35 -34.08 14.19
C ILE A 28 12.21 -33.29 14.86
N GLU A 29 12.43 -31.99 14.99
CA GLU A 29 11.48 -31.00 15.49
C GLU A 29 11.06 -30.04 14.37
N ALA A 30 10.00 -29.25 14.59
CA ALA A 30 9.55 -28.25 13.62
C ALA A 30 10.68 -27.28 13.22
N ALA A 31 11.54 -26.92 14.17
CA ALA A 31 12.70 -26.05 13.93
C ALA A 31 13.78 -26.66 13.03
N ASN A 32 13.68 -27.95 12.68
CA ASN A 32 14.59 -28.61 11.73
C ASN A 32 14.01 -28.67 10.31
N LEU A 33 12.74 -28.34 10.13
CA LEU A 33 12.01 -28.51 8.88
C LEU A 33 11.88 -27.19 8.13
N GLU A 34 12.05 -27.25 6.81
CA GLU A 34 11.90 -26.13 5.90
C GLU A 34 10.43 -25.87 5.60
N ASP A 35 10.11 -24.64 5.20
CA ASP A 35 8.74 -24.22 4.88
C ASP A 35 8.25 -24.87 3.59
N PRO A 36 7.17 -25.69 3.61
CA PRO A 36 6.65 -26.30 2.39
C PRO A 36 6.21 -25.29 1.33
N ALA A 37 5.91 -24.05 1.72
CA ALA A 37 5.55 -22.98 0.81
C ALA A 37 6.62 -22.67 -0.24
N ILE A 38 7.90 -22.99 0.01
CA ILE A 38 9.00 -22.74 -0.94
C ILE A 38 9.39 -23.96 -1.77
N PHE A 39 8.81 -25.14 -1.53
CA PHE A 39 9.29 -26.38 -2.14
C PHE A 39 9.05 -26.45 -3.63
N ASP A 40 7.92 -25.94 -4.11
CA ASP A 40 7.62 -25.95 -5.54
C ASP A 40 8.65 -25.11 -6.32
N ASP A 41 9.09 -23.96 -5.79
CA ASP A 41 10.14 -23.13 -6.41
C ASP A 41 11.50 -23.84 -6.38
N LEU A 42 11.80 -24.56 -5.30
CA LEU A 42 13.02 -25.36 -5.19
C LEU A 42 13.01 -26.57 -6.14
N VAL A 43 11.85 -27.16 -6.38
CA VAL A 43 11.66 -28.24 -7.37
C VAL A 43 11.78 -27.69 -8.79
N ASP A 44 11.12 -26.56 -9.08
CA ASP A 44 11.18 -25.89 -10.39
C ASP A 44 12.59 -25.41 -10.74
N SER A 45 13.37 -24.98 -9.74
CA SER A 45 14.79 -24.63 -9.91
C SER A 45 15.74 -25.84 -9.97
N GLY A 46 15.23 -27.05 -9.74
CA GLY A 46 16.01 -28.30 -9.71
C GLY A 46 16.89 -28.46 -8.47
N LEU A 47 16.69 -27.64 -7.44
CA LEU A 47 17.41 -27.69 -6.17
C LEU A 47 16.85 -28.72 -5.19
N LEU A 48 15.60 -29.16 -5.39
CA LEU A 48 14.91 -30.10 -4.51
C LEU A 48 14.17 -31.18 -5.31
N ASN A 49 14.19 -32.41 -4.81
CA ASN A 49 13.40 -33.52 -5.32
C ASN A 49 12.59 -34.11 -4.16
N LEU A 50 11.27 -34.18 -4.33
CA LEU A 50 10.31 -34.62 -3.31
C LEU A 50 9.82 -36.06 -3.53
N GLU A 51 10.39 -36.80 -4.47
CA GLU A 51 10.00 -38.18 -4.74
C GLU A 51 10.23 -39.07 -3.52
N GLY A 52 9.16 -39.71 -3.01
CA GLY A 52 9.22 -40.64 -1.88
C GLY A 52 9.45 -39.99 -0.51
N VAL A 53 9.30 -38.67 -0.40
CA VAL A 53 9.45 -37.92 0.85
C VAL A 53 8.34 -38.27 1.86
N LEU A 54 8.71 -38.36 3.14
CA LEU A 54 7.76 -38.51 4.25
C LEU A 54 7.10 -37.16 4.56
N THR A 55 5.92 -37.19 5.18
CA THR A 55 5.23 -35.96 5.58
C THR A 55 5.73 -35.43 6.92
N ILE A 56 5.48 -34.15 7.19
CA ILE A 56 5.85 -33.49 8.45
C ILE A 56 5.32 -34.26 9.66
N GLU A 57 4.05 -34.70 9.65
CA GLU A 57 3.47 -35.44 10.77
C GLU A 57 4.11 -36.81 11.02
N GLN A 58 4.63 -37.43 9.95
CA GLN A 58 5.30 -38.72 10.01
C GLN A 58 6.68 -38.61 10.65
N VAL A 59 7.42 -37.53 10.36
CA VAL A 59 8.80 -37.38 10.83
C VAL A 59 8.93 -36.63 12.17
N LEU A 60 7.92 -35.88 12.61
CA LEU A 60 7.99 -35.17 13.88
C LEU A 60 8.14 -36.14 15.06
N GLY A 61 9.26 -36.03 15.77
CA GLY A 61 9.67 -36.93 16.86
C GLY A 61 10.46 -38.16 16.40
N ALA A 62 10.65 -38.36 15.10
CA ALA A 62 11.51 -39.39 14.53
C ALA A 62 12.99 -38.99 14.61
N LYS A 63 13.90 -39.93 14.31
CA LYS A 63 15.35 -39.67 14.34
C LYS A 63 15.99 -39.75 12.97
N LEU A 64 17.04 -38.96 12.78
CA LEU A 64 17.84 -38.96 11.57
C LEU A 64 18.89 -40.09 11.61
N LYS A 65 18.94 -40.95 10.60
CA LYS A 65 19.84 -42.13 10.53
C LYS A 65 21.28 -41.80 10.14
N LYS A 66 21.52 -40.63 9.54
CA LYS A 66 22.82 -40.17 9.06
C LYS A 66 22.85 -38.65 9.01
N THR A 67 24.02 -38.03 9.06
CA THR A 67 24.14 -36.58 8.86
C THR A 67 23.65 -36.20 7.45
N CYS A 68 22.77 -35.22 7.37
CA CYS A 68 22.19 -34.71 6.11
C CYS A 68 22.38 -33.19 6.03
N ASP A 69 22.68 -32.69 4.84
CA ASP A 69 22.80 -31.24 4.60
C ASP A 69 21.41 -30.58 4.47
N SER A 70 21.36 -29.26 4.43
CA SER A 70 20.11 -28.50 4.18
C SER A 70 19.47 -28.89 2.85
N LEU A 71 18.15 -28.72 2.75
CA LEU A 71 17.33 -29.08 1.58
C LEU A 71 17.34 -30.58 1.25
N THR A 72 17.73 -31.43 2.21
CA THR A 72 17.56 -32.88 2.07
C THR A 72 16.12 -33.27 2.34
N ALA A 73 15.45 -33.87 1.35
CA ALA A 73 14.14 -34.49 1.52
C ALA A 73 14.24 -35.70 2.47
N LEU A 74 13.34 -35.75 3.46
CA LEU A 74 13.34 -36.78 4.49
C LEU A 74 12.56 -38.01 4.00
N THR A 75 13.30 -38.96 3.45
CA THR A 75 12.81 -40.24 2.95
C THR A 75 12.99 -41.38 3.97
N PRO A 76 12.32 -42.53 3.81
CA PRO A 76 12.46 -43.68 4.71
C PRO A 76 13.89 -44.21 4.90
N ASP A 77 14.80 -44.00 3.94
CA ASP A 77 16.19 -44.42 4.05
C ASP A 77 17.02 -43.53 4.97
N VAL A 78 16.59 -42.29 5.23
CA VAL A 78 17.33 -41.33 6.08
C VAL A 78 16.67 -41.08 7.43
N VAL A 79 15.42 -41.51 7.63
CA VAL A 79 14.68 -41.36 8.90
C VAL A 79 14.37 -42.72 9.52
N GLU A 80 14.54 -42.84 10.84
CA GLU A 80 14.08 -43.97 11.65
C GLU A 80 13.02 -43.54 12.67
N GLY A 81 12.08 -44.45 12.99
CA GLY A 81 11.04 -44.18 13.97
C GLY A 81 9.96 -43.19 13.50
N TYR A 82 9.84 -42.97 12.18
CA TYR A 82 8.74 -42.21 11.60
C TYR A 82 7.42 -42.98 11.76
N LYS A 83 6.31 -42.25 11.83
CA LYS A 83 4.97 -42.85 11.94
C LYS A 83 4.56 -43.43 10.59
N GLU A 84 4.10 -44.68 10.56
CA GLU A 84 3.52 -45.26 9.35
C GLU A 84 2.17 -44.58 9.05
N ALA A 85 1.91 -44.29 7.78
CA ALA A 85 0.63 -43.72 7.36
C ALA A 85 -0.52 -44.67 7.75
N SER A 86 -1.53 -44.16 8.48
CA SER A 86 -2.80 -44.86 8.56
C SER A 86 -3.44 -44.87 7.17
N ALA A 87 -3.70 -46.04 6.61
CA ALA A 87 -4.36 -46.18 5.33
C ALA A 87 -5.72 -45.43 5.32
N GLU A 88 -5.86 -44.41 4.48
CA GLU A 88 -7.16 -43.95 4.02
C GLU A 88 -7.73 -45.04 3.09
N GLU A 89 -8.94 -45.52 3.39
CA GLU A 89 -9.70 -46.38 2.47
C GLU A 89 -9.95 -45.63 1.16
N PRO A 90 -9.92 -46.31 0.00
CA PRO A 90 -10.16 -45.66 -1.28
C PRO A 90 -11.62 -45.18 -1.33
N VAL A 91 -11.80 -43.88 -1.58
CA VAL A 91 -13.10 -43.32 -1.98
C VAL A 91 -13.51 -44.03 -3.27
N LYS A 92 -14.49 -44.93 -3.17
CA LYS A 92 -15.26 -45.38 -4.32
C LYS A 92 -16.06 -44.20 -4.86
N GLU A 93 -15.95 -43.97 -6.16
CA GLU A 93 -16.99 -43.30 -6.93
C GLU A 93 -18.31 -44.07 -6.72
N GLU A 94 -19.20 -43.52 -5.92
CA GLU A 94 -20.63 -43.81 -6.02
C GLU A 94 -21.28 -42.61 -6.72
N THR A 95 -21.69 -42.86 -7.96
CA THR A 95 -22.69 -42.08 -8.68
C THR A 95 -23.94 -41.94 -7.81
N ALA A 96 -24.20 -40.72 -7.32
CA ALA A 96 -25.47 -40.39 -6.70
C ALA A 96 -26.52 -40.18 -7.80
N GLU A 97 -27.38 -41.18 -7.96
CA GLU A 97 -28.69 -41.00 -8.59
C GLU A 97 -29.55 -40.07 -7.72
N GLU A 98 -30.27 -39.20 -8.41
CA GLU A 98 -31.22 -38.21 -7.93
C GLU A 98 -32.50 -38.91 -7.44
N GLU A 99 -32.82 -38.83 -6.14
CA GLU A 99 -34.19 -39.08 -5.66
C GLU A 99 -34.62 -38.06 -4.60
N ALA A 100 -35.78 -37.46 -4.86
CA ALA A 100 -36.42 -36.38 -4.13
C ALA A 100 -36.89 -36.79 -2.72
N PRO A 101 -36.97 -35.86 -1.75
CA PRO A 101 -37.50 -36.16 -0.43
C PRO A 101 -39.04 -36.20 -0.45
N ALA A 102 -39.59 -37.35 -0.06
CA ALA A 102 -41.02 -37.52 0.21
C ALA A 102 -41.35 -37.26 1.69
N VAL A 103 -42.44 -36.52 1.86
CA VAL A 103 -43.14 -36.12 3.09
C VAL A 103 -43.73 -37.33 3.84
N GLN A 104 -43.78 -37.28 5.19
CA GLN A 104 -44.90 -37.67 6.10
C GLN A 104 -44.42 -37.96 7.55
N PRO A 105 -45.30 -37.98 8.59
CA PRO A 105 -46.26 -36.98 9.02
C PRO A 105 -46.13 -36.64 10.53
N GLU A 106 -46.86 -35.62 10.99
CA GLU A 106 -46.98 -35.19 12.39
C GLU A 106 -47.51 -36.28 13.34
N VAL A 107 -47.01 -36.30 14.58
CA VAL A 107 -47.75 -36.82 15.74
C VAL A 107 -47.53 -35.96 16.98
N SER A 108 -48.66 -35.70 17.64
CA SER A 108 -48.89 -34.78 18.75
C SER A 108 -48.33 -35.26 20.09
N ALA A 109 -47.80 -34.34 20.89
CA ALA A 109 -47.45 -34.57 22.30
C ALA A 109 -48.59 -34.09 23.22
N PRO A 110 -48.94 -34.85 24.28
CA PRO A 110 -49.81 -34.38 25.34
C PRO A 110 -49.01 -33.68 26.46
N ALA A 111 -49.66 -32.79 27.20
CA ALA A 111 -49.24 -32.27 28.50
C ALA A 111 -50.45 -32.29 29.46
N PRO A 112 -50.32 -32.15 30.80
CA PRO A 112 -49.15 -32.24 31.68
C PRO A 112 -49.37 -33.17 32.91
N ALA A 113 -48.32 -33.46 33.69
CA ALA A 113 -48.43 -33.86 35.10
C ALA A 113 -47.35 -33.16 35.93
N ALA A 114 -47.76 -32.40 36.93
CA ALA A 114 -46.91 -31.60 37.81
C ALA A 114 -46.47 -32.40 39.05
N VAL A 115 -45.18 -32.33 39.38
CA VAL A 115 -44.59 -32.72 40.67
C VAL A 115 -44.01 -31.45 41.30
N PRO A 116 -44.37 -31.03 42.53
CA PRO A 116 -43.88 -29.79 43.09
C PRO A 116 -42.63 -29.99 43.96
N GLY A 117 -41.64 -29.11 43.76
CA GLY A 117 -40.61 -28.78 44.76
C GLY A 117 -39.31 -29.56 44.66
N GLY A 118 -38.39 -29.11 43.80
CA GLY A 118 -37.01 -29.59 43.75
C GLY A 118 -36.04 -28.44 43.51
N VAL A 119 -34.95 -28.39 44.28
CA VAL A 119 -33.84 -27.46 44.06
C VAL A 119 -33.00 -27.98 42.88
N PHE A 120 -32.73 -27.14 41.88
CA PHE A 120 -31.85 -27.50 40.78
C PHE A 120 -30.40 -27.38 41.26
N LYS A 121 -29.65 -28.50 41.26
CA LYS A 121 -28.24 -28.55 41.64
C LYS A 121 -27.39 -28.97 40.44
N LEU A 122 -26.43 -28.15 40.04
CA LEU A 122 -25.47 -28.44 38.98
C LEU A 122 -24.06 -28.53 39.58
N HIS A 123 -23.36 -29.64 39.31
CA HIS A 123 -21.96 -29.86 39.68
C HIS A 123 -21.13 -30.06 38.42
N ILE A 124 -20.03 -29.31 38.28
CA ILE A 124 -19.04 -29.45 37.19
C ILE A 124 -17.71 -29.88 37.82
N GLY A 125 -17.17 -31.03 37.38
CA GLY A 125 -16.09 -31.77 38.07
C GLY A 125 -14.67 -31.51 37.58
N GLU A 126 -14.45 -30.87 36.44
CA GLU A 126 -13.08 -30.62 35.94
C GLU A 126 -12.85 -29.12 35.80
N GLY A 127 -12.14 -28.55 36.79
CA GLY A 127 -11.65 -27.16 36.72
C GLY A 127 -11.83 -26.30 37.98
N LYS A 128 -12.13 -26.91 39.14
CA LYS A 128 -12.29 -26.36 40.52
C LYS A 128 -13.75 -26.29 41.01
N ASP A 129 -14.34 -27.45 41.31
CA ASP A 129 -15.56 -27.70 42.11
C ASP A 129 -16.52 -26.51 42.33
N ILE A 130 -17.34 -26.21 41.33
CA ILE A 130 -18.42 -25.21 41.44
C ILE A 130 -19.75 -25.94 41.66
N ASN A 131 -20.43 -25.58 42.76
CA ASN A 131 -21.79 -26.04 43.08
C ASN A 131 -22.76 -24.86 43.01
N LEU A 132 -23.73 -24.92 42.10
CA LEU A 132 -24.79 -23.91 41.97
C LEU A 132 -26.12 -24.49 42.44
N GLU A 133 -26.78 -23.82 43.39
CA GLU A 133 -28.12 -24.15 43.87
C GLU A 133 -29.08 -22.99 43.57
N ILE A 134 -30.11 -23.22 42.75
CA ILE A 134 -31.14 -22.21 42.43
C ILE A 134 -32.49 -22.68 42.98
N PRO A 135 -33.13 -21.94 43.90
CA PRO A 135 -34.49 -22.23 44.36
C PRO A 135 -35.50 -21.73 43.33
N VAL A 136 -36.29 -22.64 42.75
CA VAL A 136 -37.38 -22.29 41.84
C VAL A 136 -38.69 -22.32 42.62
N GLY A 137 -39.22 -21.15 42.97
CA GLY A 137 -40.54 -21.07 43.57
C GLY A 137 -40.95 -19.64 43.92
N ILE A 138 -41.98 -19.14 43.24
CA ILE A 138 -43.16 -18.45 43.80
C ILE A 138 -44.10 -18.15 42.61
N MET A 139 -45.23 -18.85 42.55
CA MET A 139 -46.47 -18.28 42.00
C MET A 139 -47.65 -18.86 42.76
N GLY A 140 -48.52 -17.99 43.27
CA GLY A 140 -49.84 -18.35 43.78
C GLY A 140 -50.51 -17.23 44.56
N GLY A 141 -51.37 -16.45 43.90
CA GLY A 141 -52.27 -15.49 44.54
C GLY A 141 -53.04 -14.62 43.53
N SER A 142 -54.26 -15.03 43.22
CA SER A 142 -55.14 -14.57 42.13
C SER A 142 -55.69 -13.13 42.29
N ALA A 143 -55.70 -12.36 41.19
CA ALA A 143 -56.67 -11.28 40.95
C ALA A 143 -56.88 -11.11 39.42
N VAL A 144 -58.15 -11.04 39.03
CA VAL A 144 -58.62 -10.93 37.64
C VAL A 144 -58.28 -9.54 37.09
N ALA A 145 -57.51 -9.47 36.00
CA ALA A 145 -57.35 -8.26 35.20
C ALA A 145 -57.17 -8.62 33.72
N ALA A 146 -57.73 -7.78 32.85
CA ALA A 146 -57.92 -7.97 31.42
C ALA A 146 -56.63 -8.36 30.66
N ALA A 147 -56.83 -9.10 29.55
CA ALA A 147 -55.77 -9.48 28.63
C ALA A 147 -54.95 -8.25 28.18
N PRO A 148 -53.60 -8.26 28.30
CA PRO A 148 -52.80 -7.23 27.67
C PRO A 148 -52.81 -7.48 26.17
N ALA A 149 -53.09 -6.42 25.42
CA ALA A 149 -52.85 -6.38 23.98
C ALA A 149 -51.39 -6.77 23.69
N PRO A 150 -51.09 -7.37 22.52
CA PRO A 150 -49.73 -7.73 22.18
C PRO A 150 -48.85 -6.48 22.27
N VAL A 151 -47.86 -6.53 23.17
CA VAL A 151 -46.82 -5.51 23.25
C VAL A 151 -46.04 -5.65 21.95
N ALA A 152 -46.22 -4.68 21.06
CA ALA A 152 -45.36 -4.50 19.90
C ALA A 152 -43.92 -4.52 20.40
N VAL A 153 -43.13 -5.45 19.88
CA VAL A 153 -41.67 -5.37 19.99
C VAL A 153 -41.30 -4.03 19.39
N ALA A 154 -40.95 -3.07 20.25
CA ALA A 154 -40.41 -1.81 19.80
C ALA A 154 -39.20 -2.17 18.95
N ALA A 155 -39.26 -1.85 17.65
CA ALA A 155 -38.10 -1.87 16.79
C ALA A 155 -36.96 -1.19 17.55
N ALA A 156 -35.78 -1.79 17.52
CA ALA A 156 -34.56 -1.09 17.90
C ALA A 156 -34.63 0.29 17.25
N PRO A 157 -34.38 1.40 17.98
CA PRO A 157 -34.45 2.71 17.38
C PRO A 157 -33.58 2.65 16.12
N ALA A 158 -34.21 2.93 14.97
CA ALA A 158 -33.46 3.11 13.73
C ALA A 158 -32.31 4.05 14.09
N ALA A 159 -31.07 3.62 13.83
CA ALA A 159 -29.92 4.47 14.05
C ALA A 159 -30.26 5.80 13.36
N GLU A 160 -30.33 6.90 14.13
CA GLU A 160 -30.48 8.22 13.54
C GLU A 160 -29.38 8.34 12.48
N GLU A 161 -29.76 8.48 11.21
CA GLU A 161 -28.83 8.83 10.15
C GLU A 161 -28.19 10.15 10.55
N LYS A 162 -26.99 10.04 11.11
CA LYS A 162 -26.18 11.20 11.44
C LYS A 162 -25.71 11.77 10.10
N GLU A 163 -26.09 13.01 9.84
CA GLU A 163 -25.73 13.72 8.61
C GLU A 163 -24.21 13.72 8.40
N ALA A 164 -23.80 13.78 7.13
CA ALA A 164 -22.41 13.92 6.76
C ALA A 164 -21.79 15.14 7.47
N ARG A 165 -20.57 14.97 7.97
CA ARG A 165 -19.86 16.01 8.72
C ARG A 165 -18.65 16.47 7.94
N VAL A 166 -18.61 17.77 7.62
CA VAL A 166 -17.42 18.43 7.08
C VAL A 166 -16.37 18.56 8.20
N MET A 167 -15.19 17.97 7.99
CA MET A 167 -14.06 18.05 8.91
C MET A 167 -13.11 19.20 8.57
N GLY A 168 -13.05 19.59 7.29
CA GLY A 168 -12.22 20.66 6.77
C GLY A 168 -12.50 20.88 5.30
N THR A 169 -12.04 22.03 4.80
CA THR A 169 -12.19 22.43 3.40
C THR A 169 -10.87 22.95 2.87
N LEU A 170 -10.56 22.60 1.63
CA LEU A 170 -9.38 23.07 0.91
C LEU A 170 -9.83 23.64 -0.43
N THR A 171 -9.36 24.84 -0.75
CA THR A 171 -9.60 25.48 -2.06
C THR A 171 -8.28 25.69 -2.76
N ARG A 172 -8.14 25.21 -3.99
CA ARG A 172 -7.01 25.55 -4.86
C ARG A 172 -7.43 26.60 -5.89
N LYS A 173 -6.73 27.73 -5.92
CA LYS A 173 -6.88 28.78 -6.94
C LYS A 173 -5.78 28.61 -7.98
N HIS A 174 -6.16 28.42 -9.23
CA HIS A 174 -5.24 28.13 -10.31
C HIS A 174 -4.89 29.37 -11.12
N PHE A 175 -3.59 29.55 -11.39
CA PHE A 175 -3.03 30.65 -12.16
C PHE A 175 -2.29 30.08 -13.36
N LYS A 176 -2.68 30.48 -14.58
CA LYS A 176 -2.11 29.92 -15.80
C LYS A 176 -0.77 30.55 -16.15
N ILE A 177 0.24 29.71 -16.39
CA ILE A 177 1.48 30.10 -17.03
C ILE A 177 1.53 29.54 -18.45
N THR A 178 1.96 30.37 -19.39
CA THR A 178 2.12 30.03 -20.82
C THR A 178 3.54 30.23 -21.32
N GLU A 179 4.38 30.92 -20.55
CA GLU A 179 5.76 31.21 -20.93
C GLU A 179 6.63 31.39 -19.68
N VAL A 180 7.86 30.89 -19.71
CA VAL A 180 8.85 31.09 -18.65
C VAL A 180 10.11 31.73 -19.23
N LYS A 181 10.61 32.79 -18.59
CA LYS A 181 11.79 33.55 -19.03
C LYS A 181 12.78 33.74 -17.90
N ARG A 182 14.05 33.94 -18.27
CA ARG A 182 15.08 34.47 -17.37
C ARG A 182 15.02 36.00 -17.38
N GLY A 183 15.26 36.64 -16.24
CA GLY A 183 15.23 38.11 -16.13
C GLY A 183 15.88 38.62 -14.83
N PRO A 184 15.88 39.94 -14.58
CA PRO A 184 16.56 40.52 -13.42
C PRO A 184 15.85 40.29 -12.07
N GLU A 185 14.59 39.87 -12.09
CA GLU A 185 13.78 39.62 -10.89
C GLU A 185 12.82 38.44 -11.14
N THR A 186 12.51 37.69 -10.09
CA THR A 186 11.45 36.67 -10.15
C THR A 186 10.10 37.33 -9.97
N LYS A 187 9.23 37.22 -10.97
CA LYS A 187 7.88 37.79 -10.97
C LYS A 187 6.98 37.08 -11.95
N ILE A 188 5.68 37.29 -11.82
CA ILE A 188 4.68 36.83 -12.79
C ILE A 188 3.97 38.07 -13.35
N ASP A 189 3.99 38.21 -14.67
CA ASP A 189 3.32 39.30 -15.40
C ASP A 189 2.31 38.69 -16.39
N GLY A 190 1.03 38.79 -16.05
CA GLY A 190 -0.03 38.04 -16.73
C GLY A 190 0.21 36.53 -16.63
N THR A 191 0.50 35.89 -17.76
CA THR A 191 0.78 34.45 -17.86
C THR A 191 2.27 34.14 -18.10
N VAL A 192 3.16 35.13 -17.94
CA VAL A 192 4.61 34.97 -18.12
C VAL A 192 5.29 34.94 -16.76
N LEU A 193 5.97 33.84 -16.44
CA LEU A 193 6.82 33.72 -15.26
C LEU A 193 8.25 34.11 -15.62
N TYR A 194 8.80 35.11 -14.93
CA TYR A 194 10.21 35.48 -14.97
C TYR A 194 10.90 34.85 -13.76
N ILE A 195 12.06 34.22 -13.98
CA ILE A 195 12.93 33.70 -12.92
C ILE A 195 14.22 34.52 -12.93
N ARG A 196 14.62 34.99 -11.75
CA ARG A 196 15.79 35.84 -11.55
C ARG A 196 17.08 35.14 -12.01
N GLU A 197 17.87 35.84 -12.80
CA GLU A 197 19.24 35.45 -13.18
C GLU A 197 20.16 35.46 -11.95
N GLY A 198 20.94 34.40 -11.77
CA GLY A 198 21.88 34.24 -10.66
C GLY A 198 21.31 33.56 -9.42
N ILE A 199 20.00 33.28 -9.37
CA ILE A 199 19.38 32.55 -8.26
C ILE A 199 19.97 31.15 -8.07
N GLU A 200 20.48 30.53 -9.15
CA GLU A 200 21.11 29.21 -9.11
C GLU A 200 22.38 29.19 -8.27
N GLU A 201 23.18 30.27 -8.35
CA GLU A 201 24.42 30.41 -7.58
C GLU A 201 24.11 30.58 -6.09
N GLU A 202 23.08 31.35 -5.76
CA GLU A 202 22.62 31.53 -4.38
C GLU A 202 22.04 30.23 -3.80
N ALA A 203 21.22 29.53 -4.59
CA ALA A 203 20.63 28.24 -4.21
C ALA A 203 21.71 27.17 -3.96
N ALA A 204 22.71 27.07 -4.86
CA ALA A 204 23.84 26.17 -4.71
C ALA A 204 24.70 26.54 -3.49
N ALA A 205 25.04 27.82 -3.31
CA ALA A 205 25.84 28.28 -2.17
C ALA A 205 25.16 28.07 -0.82
N GLY A 206 23.82 27.96 -0.80
CA GLY A 206 23.04 27.63 0.40
C GLY A 206 23.19 26.18 0.88
N GLN A 207 23.81 25.29 0.10
CA GLN A 207 23.92 23.86 0.38
C GLN A 207 25.36 23.36 0.25
N GLU A 208 25.95 22.88 1.34
CA GLU A 208 27.38 22.48 1.38
C GLU A 208 27.73 21.37 0.36
N LEU A 209 26.79 20.48 0.06
CA LEU A 209 27.02 19.35 -0.84
C LEU A 209 26.69 19.66 -2.30
N VAL A 210 26.18 20.85 -2.63
CA VAL A 210 25.86 21.24 -4.00
C VAL A 210 27.06 21.97 -4.61
N ASN A 211 27.69 21.36 -5.61
CA ASN A 211 28.79 21.98 -6.34
C ASN A 211 28.28 23.01 -7.35
N SER A 212 27.19 22.70 -8.04
CA SER A 212 26.54 23.61 -8.99
C SER A 212 25.08 23.23 -9.20
N LEU A 213 24.26 24.24 -9.51
CA LEU A 213 22.88 24.09 -9.95
C LEU A 213 22.70 24.86 -11.26
N LYS A 214 22.00 24.29 -12.23
CA LYS A 214 21.61 24.94 -13.47
C LYS A 214 20.10 24.85 -13.67
N ILE A 215 19.48 25.91 -14.18
CA ILE A 215 18.08 25.89 -14.61
C ILE A 215 18.00 25.80 -16.13
N ASP A 216 17.29 24.79 -16.63
CA ASP A 216 16.86 24.69 -18.02
C ASP A 216 15.34 24.88 -18.10
N ILE A 217 14.90 25.73 -19.02
CA ILE A 217 13.47 25.89 -19.34
C ILE A 217 13.16 24.97 -20.53
N ILE A 218 12.43 23.89 -20.28
CA ILE A 218 12.05 22.92 -21.31
C ILE A 218 10.61 23.18 -21.72
N THR A 219 10.42 23.66 -22.95
CA THR A 219 9.10 23.83 -23.57
C THR A 219 8.69 22.56 -24.35
N PRO A 220 7.42 22.40 -24.76
CA PRO A 220 6.93 21.20 -25.44
C PRO A 220 7.72 20.78 -26.69
N GLU A 221 8.20 21.74 -27.47
CA GLU A 221 9.04 21.50 -28.64
C GLU A 221 10.46 21.01 -28.29
N MET A 222 10.86 21.11 -27.02
CA MET A 222 12.16 20.70 -26.50
C MET A 222 12.12 19.36 -25.74
N TYR A 223 11.00 18.63 -25.73
CA TYR A 223 10.93 17.36 -25.00
C TYR A 223 11.94 16.30 -25.48
N HIS A 224 12.44 16.39 -26.71
CA HIS A 224 13.57 15.59 -27.16
C HIS A 224 14.93 16.15 -26.69
N THR A 225 15.03 16.47 -25.40
CA THR A 225 16.25 16.91 -24.73
C THR A 225 16.71 15.84 -23.75
N TYR A 226 18.01 15.55 -23.75
CA TYR A 226 18.60 14.63 -22.78
C TYR A 226 18.50 15.22 -21.37
N SER A 227 18.16 14.38 -20.41
CA SER A 227 18.16 14.71 -18.99
C SER A 227 18.90 13.63 -18.20
N ASN A 228 19.57 14.06 -17.12
CA ASN A 228 19.91 13.18 -16.02
C ASN A 228 18.64 12.63 -15.35
N THR A 229 18.82 11.66 -14.46
CA THR A 229 17.74 11.02 -13.72
C THR A 229 16.84 12.04 -13.06
N ILE A 230 15.55 11.80 -13.13
CA ILE A 230 14.53 12.66 -12.53
C ILE A 230 14.31 12.15 -11.12
N MET A 231 14.77 12.95 -10.15
CA MET A 231 14.56 12.66 -8.74
C MET A 231 13.13 12.98 -8.33
N ASP A 232 12.58 14.10 -8.82
CA ASP A 232 11.22 14.52 -8.46
C ASP A 232 10.58 15.45 -9.49
N VAL A 233 9.25 15.46 -9.49
CA VAL A 233 8.39 16.37 -10.25
C VAL A 233 7.41 16.98 -9.27
N GLN A 234 7.39 18.30 -9.21
CA GLN A 234 6.69 19.04 -8.17
C GLN A 234 5.69 20.04 -8.78
N PRO A 235 4.46 20.13 -8.22
CA PRO A 235 3.62 21.31 -8.47
C PRO A 235 4.29 22.56 -7.91
N ILE A 236 4.00 23.73 -8.50
CA ILE A 236 4.39 25.01 -7.92
C ILE A 236 3.16 25.60 -7.25
N ALA A 237 3.12 25.50 -5.92
CA ALA A 237 1.98 25.93 -5.13
C ALA A 237 2.40 26.59 -3.81
N THR A 238 1.53 27.44 -3.27
CA THR A 238 1.79 28.17 -2.02
C THR A 238 0.51 28.49 -1.24
N LYS A 239 0.61 28.51 0.09
CA LYS A 239 -0.50 28.89 0.97
C LYS A 239 -0.78 30.39 0.94
N GLU A 240 -2.07 30.73 1.00
CA GLU A 240 -2.52 32.12 1.11
C GLU A 240 -2.70 32.54 2.58
N GLY A 241 -2.13 33.68 2.96
CA GLY A 241 -2.29 34.24 4.31
C GLY A 241 -1.72 33.33 5.40
N GLU A 242 -2.54 33.00 6.38
CA GLU A 242 -2.20 32.13 7.52
C GLU A 242 -2.68 30.68 7.31
N ALA A 243 -3.08 30.31 6.09
CA ALA A 243 -3.51 28.95 5.80
C ALA A 243 -2.36 27.95 5.96
N GLU A 244 -2.67 26.77 6.48
CA GLU A 244 -1.73 25.66 6.66
C GLU A 244 -2.06 24.53 5.68
N ILE A 245 -1.14 23.58 5.51
CA ILE A 245 -1.35 22.42 4.65
C ILE A 245 -2.66 21.69 5.03
N GLY A 246 -3.49 21.44 4.03
CA GLY A 246 -4.76 20.72 4.15
C GLY A 246 -5.97 21.57 4.53
N ASN A 247 -5.81 22.90 4.67
CA ASN A 247 -6.93 23.80 4.99
C ASN A 247 -6.82 25.15 4.27
N GLY A 248 -7.97 25.80 4.04
CA GLY A 248 -8.01 27.15 3.49
C GLY A 248 -7.62 27.20 2.02
N VAL A 249 -6.91 28.24 1.59
CA VAL A 249 -6.62 28.50 0.18
C VAL A 249 -5.17 28.19 -0.16
N THR A 250 -4.97 27.46 -1.26
CA THR A 250 -3.68 27.21 -1.89
C THR A 250 -3.69 27.81 -3.30
N ARG A 251 -2.67 28.59 -3.64
CA ARG A 251 -2.47 29.13 -5.00
C ARG A 251 -1.57 28.19 -5.78
N VAL A 252 -1.92 27.87 -7.02
CA VAL A 252 -1.25 26.86 -7.83
C VAL A 252 -0.92 27.44 -9.21
N LEU A 253 0.29 27.18 -9.72
CA LEU A 253 0.61 27.46 -11.13
C LEU A 253 0.27 26.28 -12.02
N ASP A 254 -0.46 26.55 -13.10
CA ASP A 254 -0.78 25.57 -14.13
C ASP A 254 0.04 25.78 -15.39
N GLY A 255 0.35 24.69 -16.10
CA GLY A 255 1.14 24.72 -17.33
C GLY A 255 2.64 24.82 -17.11
N VAL A 256 3.10 24.82 -15.86
CA VAL A 256 4.52 24.82 -15.48
C VAL A 256 4.75 23.96 -14.24
N VAL A 257 5.85 23.21 -14.22
CA VAL A 257 6.26 22.37 -13.08
C VAL A 257 7.74 22.55 -12.78
N MET A 258 8.15 22.21 -11.55
CA MET A 258 9.56 22.02 -11.21
C MET A 258 9.93 20.56 -11.47
N MET A 259 11.10 20.34 -12.07
CA MET A 259 11.67 19.02 -12.30
C MET A 259 13.09 18.97 -11.73
N VAL A 260 13.30 18.10 -10.74
CA VAL A 260 14.58 17.99 -10.03
C VAL A 260 15.38 16.85 -10.65
N THR A 261 16.58 17.14 -11.16
CA THR A 261 17.48 16.16 -11.77
C THR A 261 18.91 16.35 -11.30
N GLY A 262 19.76 15.33 -11.41
CA GLY A 262 21.14 15.51 -11.00
C GLY A 262 22.03 14.28 -11.02
N THR A 263 23.32 14.53 -10.78
CA THR A 263 24.38 13.54 -10.62
C THR A 263 25.29 13.96 -9.47
N ASP A 264 26.18 13.06 -9.04
CA ASP A 264 27.37 13.51 -8.32
C ASP A 264 28.42 14.14 -9.27
N ALA A 265 29.50 14.65 -8.68
CA ALA A 265 30.60 15.28 -9.41
C ALA A 265 31.40 14.32 -10.32
N ASN A 266 31.25 13.01 -10.15
CA ASN A 266 31.82 11.99 -11.03
C ASN A 266 30.88 11.62 -12.18
N GLY A 267 29.69 12.23 -12.26
CA GLY A 267 28.67 11.96 -13.26
C GLY A 267 27.81 10.73 -12.96
N VAL A 268 27.87 10.20 -11.73
CA VAL A 268 27.03 9.08 -11.31
C VAL A 268 25.62 9.59 -11.04
N GLN A 269 24.63 8.93 -11.64
CA GLN A 269 23.22 9.28 -11.47
C GLN A 269 22.80 9.16 -9.99
N ILE A 270 21.89 10.03 -9.56
CA ILE A 270 21.26 9.94 -8.25
C ILE A 270 20.09 8.94 -8.34
N GLY A 271 20.42 7.66 -8.51
CA GLY A 271 19.48 6.53 -8.53
C GLY A 271 20.12 5.25 -7.95
N GLU A 272 19.30 4.25 -7.63
CA GLU A 272 19.74 2.97 -7.07
C GLU A 272 19.62 1.81 -8.07
N PHE A 273 18.42 1.24 -8.25
CA PHE A 273 18.19 0.06 -9.09
C PHE A 273 18.29 0.39 -10.58
N GLY A 274 17.77 1.55 -10.94
CA GLY A 274 17.72 2.07 -12.29
C GLY A 274 17.66 3.59 -12.25
N SER A 275 17.63 4.20 -13.43
CA SER A 275 17.66 5.65 -13.55
C SER A 275 16.91 6.07 -14.80
N SER A 276 16.22 7.20 -14.74
CA SER A 276 15.38 7.68 -15.84
C SER A 276 16.13 8.57 -16.82
N GLU A 277 17.47 8.58 -16.78
CA GLU A 277 18.31 9.40 -17.65
C GLU A 277 18.13 9.01 -19.11
N GLY A 278 18.07 10.01 -19.99
CA GLY A 278 17.76 9.86 -21.40
C GLY A 278 16.91 11.01 -21.93
N TYR A 279 16.35 10.83 -23.13
CA TYR A 279 15.46 11.83 -23.72
C TYR A 279 14.10 11.83 -23.01
N LEU A 280 13.64 13.02 -22.61
CA LEU A 280 12.43 13.16 -21.78
C LEU A 280 11.18 12.58 -22.46
N ASP A 281 11.04 12.73 -23.78
CA ASP A 281 9.91 12.19 -24.55
C ASP A 281 9.90 10.67 -24.74
N GLU A 282 11.04 10.01 -24.50
CA GLU A 282 11.18 8.55 -24.57
C GLU A 282 11.07 7.87 -23.20
N ASN A 283 11.32 8.61 -22.10
CA ASN A 283 11.50 8.05 -20.76
C ASN A 283 10.50 8.57 -19.70
N ILE A 284 9.47 9.32 -20.08
CA ILE A 284 8.42 9.81 -19.17
C ILE A 284 7.05 9.26 -19.57
N MET A 285 6.36 8.60 -18.65
CA MET A 285 4.93 8.33 -18.83
C MET A 285 4.12 9.58 -18.54
N TRP A 286 3.66 10.22 -19.62
CA TRP A 286 2.88 11.45 -19.57
C TRP A 286 1.54 11.29 -18.85
N GLY A 287 1.15 12.32 -18.08
CA GLY A 287 -0.16 12.40 -17.44
C GLY A 287 -0.39 11.41 -16.31
N ARG A 288 0.67 10.72 -15.83
CA ARG A 288 0.60 9.94 -14.59
C ARG A 288 0.51 10.89 -13.39
N PRO A 289 -0.06 10.45 -12.26
CA PRO A 289 -0.20 11.33 -11.08
C PRO A 289 1.12 12.00 -10.67
N GLY A 290 2.23 11.26 -10.70
CA GLY A 290 3.57 11.78 -10.39
C GLY A 290 4.33 12.41 -11.56
N ALA A 291 3.81 12.38 -12.78
CA ALA A 291 4.56 12.80 -13.97
C ALA A 291 4.09 14.16 -14.52
N PRO A 292 4.87 14.77 -15.43
CA PRO A 292 4.41 15.91 -16.21
C PRO A 292 3.23 15.56 -17.12
N ASP A 293 2.34 16.52 -17.33
CA ASP A 293 1.32 16.48 -18.37
C ASP A 293 1.94 16.95 -19.70
N LYS A 294 1.50 16.38 -20.83
CA LYS A 294 1.96 16.86 -22.15
C LYS A 294 1.53 18.30 -22.36
N GLY A 295 2.47 19.15 -22.76
CA GLY A 295 2.25 20.57 -23.03
C GLY A 295 2.69 21.50 -21.89
N GLU A 296 3.11 20.96 -20.75
CA GLU A 296 3.67 21.75 -19.65
C GLU A 296 5.10 22.19 -19.93
N ILE A 297 5.47 23.34 -19.38
CA ILE A 297 6.84 23.85 -19.34
C ILE A 297 7.53 23.27 -18.10
N PHE A 298 8.76 22.79 -18.25
CA PHE A 298 9.56 22.34 -17.10
C PHE A 298 10.57 23.41 -16.74
N ILE A 299 10.57 23.81 -15.47
CA ILE A 299 11.71 24.45 -14.84
C ILE A 299 12.57 23.31 -14.30
N LYS A 300 13.49 22.83 -15.13
CA LYS A 300 14.34 21.68 -14.83
C LYS A 300 15.60 22.15 -14.13
N THR A 301 15.78 21.79 -12.86
CA THR A 301 17.05 22.01 -12.15
C THR A 301 17.96 20.81 -12.36
N GLU A 302 19.15 21.05 -12.87
CA GLU A 302 20.22 20.06 -12.94
C GLU A 302 21.24 20.35 -11.84
N VAL A 303 21.29 19.48 -10.83
CA VAL A 303 22.13 19.63 -9.65
C VAL A 303 23.31 18.67 -9.73
N ILE A 304 24.52 19.21 -9.54
CA ILE A 304 25.74 18.42 -9.34
C ILE A 304 26.08 18.47 -7.87
N ILE A 305 25.97 17.32 -7.19
CA ILE A 305 26.35 17.19 -5.78
C ILE A 305 27.78 16.66 -5.64
N LYS A 306 28.32 16.73 -4.42
CA LYS A 306 29.64 16.21 -4.08
C LYS A 306 29.80 14.73 -4.46
N GLU A 307 30.96 14.37 -4.98
CA GLU A 307 31.30 12.98 -5.32
C GLU A 307 31.01 11.99 -4.19
N GLY A 308 30.42 10.85 -4.54
CA GLY A 308 30.13 9.76 -3.60
C GLY A 308 28.94 10.01 -2.66
N THR A 309 28.25 11.15 -2.78
CA THR A 309 27.07 11.47 -1.95
C THR A 309 25.73 11.16 -2.62
N ASN A 310 25.73 10.61 -3.85
CA ASN A 310 24.51 10.28 -4.60
C ASN A 310 23.64 9.20 -3.93
N MET A 311 24.25 8.27 -3.20
CA MET A 311 23.53 7.23 -2.45
C MET A 311 23.43 7.51 -0.95
N GLU A 312 23.84 8.71 -0.51
CA GLU A 312 23.78 9.11 0.89
C GLU A 312 22.70 10.17 1.07
N ARG A 313 21.82 10.01 2.07
CA ARG A 313 20.67 10.90 2.33
C ARG A 313 20.97 12.39 2.19
N PRO A 314 22.09 12.91 2.73
CA PRO A 314 22.41 14.32 2.62
C PRO A 314 22.56 14.82 1.17
N GLY A 315 22.99 13.99 0.23
CA GLY A 315 23.19 14.35 -1.17
C GLY A 315 21.89 14.71 -1.90
N PRO A 316 20.93 13.77 -2.08
CA PRO A 316 19.63 14.07 -2.65
C PRO A 316 18.89 15.16 -1.86
N LEU A 317 18.97 15.16 -0.53
CA LEU A 317 18.34 16.20 0.30
C LEU A 317 18.90 17.59 -0.02
N ALA A 318 20.22 17.73 -0.20
CA ALA A 318 20.84 19.00 -0.58
C ALA A 318 20.39 19.45 -1.97
N ALA A 319 20.26 18.54 -2.93
CA ALA A 319 19.76 18.86 -4.26
C ALA A 319 18.32 19.38 -4.24
N HIS A 320 17.44 18.70 -3.52
CA HIS A 320 16.05 19.13 -3.34
C HIS A 320 15.95 20.45 -2.60
N THR A 321 16.76 20.66 -1.56
CA THR A 321 16.75 21.91 -0.79
C THR A 321 17.22 23.09 -1.62
N ALA A 322 18.27 22.92 -2.45
CA ALA A 322 18.71 23.97 -3.37
C ALA A 322 17.62 24.30 -4.40
N THR A 323 16.95 23.30 -4.97
CA THR A 323 15.83 23.53 -5.88
C THR A 323 14.65 24.24 -5.20
N ASP A 324 14.31 23.89 -3.96
CA ASP A 324 13.22 24.54 -3.21
C ASP A 324 13.49 26.02 -2.91
N VAL A 325 14.74 26.48 -2.85
CA VAL A 325 15.06 27.92 -2.76
C VAL A 325 14.52 28.67 -3.98
N ILE A 326 14.67 28.09 -5.18
CA ILE A 326 14.16 28.68 -6.43
C ILE A 326 12.64 28.63 -6.44
N THR A 327 12.06 27.48 -6.09
CA THR A 327 10.60 27.32 -5.98
C THR A 327 10.01 28.32 -5.00
N GLN A 328 10.67 28.56 -3.86
CA GLN A 328 10.22 29.51 -2.86
C GLN A 328 10.18 30.94 -3.40
N GLU A 329 11.19 31.37 -4.18
CA GLU A 329 11.15 32.71 -4.79
C GLU A 329 9.98 32.85 -5.78
N ILE A 330 9.62 31.77 -6.48
CA ILE A 330 8.43 31.71 -7.34
C ILE A 330 7.14 31.75 -6.50
N ARG A 331 7.08 31.02 -5.36
CA ARG A 331 5.94 31.09 -4.41
C ARG A 331 5.71 32.52 -3.91
N GLU A 332 6.78 33.24 -3.58
CA GLU A 332 6.69 34.64 -3.15
C GLU A 332 6.22 35.59 -4.26
N ALA A 333 6.48 35.29 -5.53
CA ALA A 333 5.87 36.01 -6.65
C ALA A 333 4.37 35.66 -6.81
N LEU A 334 4.01 34.39 -6.68
CA LEU A 334 2.63 33.90 -6.77
C LEU A 334 1.72 34.48 -5.67
N LYS A 335 2.22 34.61 -4.43
CA LYS A 335 1.47 35.24 -3.32
C LYS A 335 1.04 36.68 -3.60
N LYS A 336 1.75 37.39 -4.49
CA LYS A 336 1.49 38.80 -4.82
C LYS A 336 0.47 38.99 -5.95
N LEU A 337 0.07 37.90 -6.62
CA LEU A 337 -0.88 38.00 -7.72
C LEU A 337 -2.27 38.39 -7.24
N ASP A 338 -2.96 39.14 -8.10
CA ASP A 338 -4.36 39.50 -7.86
C ASP A 338 -5.30 38.36 -8.24
N ASP A 339 -6.39 38.19 -7.49
CA ASP A 339 -7.36 37.13 -7.71
C ASP A 339 -8.08 37.24 -9.07
N SER A 340 -8.04 38.40 -9.75
CA SER A 340 -8.56 38.52 -11.13
C SER A 340 -7.80 37.68 -12.16
N LEU A 341 -6.62 37.15 -11.82
CA LEU A 341 -5.84 36.25 -12.66
C LEU A 341 -6.16 34.76 -12.44
N VAL A 342 -7.04 34.44 -11.49
CA VAL A 342 -7.48 33.06 -11.25
C VAL A 342 -8.27 32.56 -12.47
N VAL A 343 -7.81 31.46 -13.06
CA VAL A 343 -8.44 30.84 -14.25
C VAL A 343 -9.35 29.68 -13.90
N ASP A 344 -9.13 29.04 -12.76
CA ASP A 344 -9.92 27.91 -12.27
C ASP A 344 -9.86 27.82 -10.74
N THR A 345 -10.85 27.17 -10.14
CA THR A 345 -10.91 26.94 -8.69
C THR A 345 -11.41 25.53 -8.41
N GLU A 346 -10.62 24.79 -7.65
CA GLU A 346 -10.91 23.43 -7.22
C GLU A 346 -11.23 23.44 -5.72
N GLU A 347 -12.36 22.84 -5.32
CA GLU A 347 -12.79 22.77 -3.92
C GLU A 347 -12.85 21.32 -3.46
N PHE A 348 -12.27 21.07 -2.29
CA PHE A 348 -12.27 19.77 -1.63
C PHE A 348 -12.87 19.88 -0.24
N GLU A 349 -13.68 18.91 0.13
CA GLU A 349 -14.22 18.77 1.47
C GLU A 349 -13.81 17.42 2.05
N HIS A 350 -13.31 17.40 3.28
CA HIS A 350 -13.19 16.16 4.03
C HIS A 350 -14.52 15.83 4.68
N LEU A 351 -15.36 15.13 3.93
CA LEU A 351 -16.63 14.62 4.43
C LEU A 351 -16.42 13.33 5.21
N ARG A 352 -16.98 13.29 6.41
CA ARG A 352 -17.17 12.06 7.18
C ARG A 352 -18.62 11.62 7.02
N HIS A 353 -18.81 10.32 6.86
CA HIS A 353 -20.11 9.69 6.63
C HIS A 353 -20.46 8.77 7.81
N PRO A 354 -20.89 9.31 8.97
CA PRO A 354 -21.28 8.49 10.11
C PRO A 354 -22.27 7.37 9.74
N GLY A 355 -21.96 6.14 10.13
CA GLY A 355 -22.78 4.96 9.85
C GLY A 355 -22.47 4.27 8.51
N LYS A 356 -21.63 4.87 7.65
CA LYS A 356 -21.01 4.17 6.51
C LYS A 356 -19.77 3.40 6.95
N LYS A 357 -19.23 2.58 6.04
CA LYS A 357 -18.06 1.74 6.32
C LYS A 357 -16.83 2.61 6.48
N LYS A 358 -16.28 2.65 7.69
CA LYS A 358 -15.13 3.49 8.02
C LYS A 358 -13.85 2.87 7.51
N VAL A 359 -13.08 3.61 6.75
CA VAL A 359 -11.84 3.12 6.14
C VAL A 359 -10.66 4.05 6.39
N VAL A 360 -9.46 3.49 6.36
CA VAL A 360 -8.19 4.23 6.45
C VAL A 360 -7.28 3.81 5.30
N ILE A 361 -6.51 4.75 4.77
CA ILE A 361 -5.43 4.44 3.83
C ILE A 361 -4.13 4.43 4.62
N VAL A 362 -3.41 3.32 4.63
CA VAL A 362 -2.04 3.25 5.13
C VAL A 362 -1.09 3.38 3.95
N LYS A 363 -0.28 4.42 3.93
CA LYS A 363 0.65 4.69 2.83
C LYS A 363 2.08 4.51 3.30
N GLU A 364 2.67 3.39 2.91
CA GLU A 364 4.09 3.14 3.09
C GLU A 364 4.88 4.01 2.12
N ILE A 365 5.83 4.77 2.66
CA ILE A 365 6.66 5.72 1.94
C ILE A 365 8.13 5.46 2.26
N MET A 366 9.02 5.95 1.40
CA MET A 366 10.45 5.76 1.56
C MET A 366 10.95 6.21 2.95
N GLY A 367 11.68 5.31 3.61
CA GLY A 367 12.17 5.48 4.98
C GLY A 367 13.37 4.59 5.31
N GLN A 368 14.07 4.09 4.29
CA GLN A 368 15.18 3.15 4.48
C GLN A 368 16.48 3.85 4.92
N GLY A 369 16.57 5.17 4.72
CA GLY A 369 17.85 5.86 4.76
C GLY A 369 18.64 5.62 3.47
N ALA A 370 19.97 5.76 3.53
CA ALA A 370 20.77 5.97 2.31
C ALA A 370 20.13 7.10 1.50
N MET A 371 19.90 6.98 0.21
CA MET A 371 19.20 8.01 -0.56
C MET A 371 17.67 8.05 -0.38
N HIS A 372 17.06 6.99 0.17
CA HIS A 372 15.61 6.84 0.27
C HIS A 372 15.06 7.46 1.55
N ASP A 373 14.40 8.60 1.39
CA ASP A 373 13.66 9.28 2.45
C ASP A 373 12.57 10.13 1.79
N ASN A 374 11.55 10.50 2.54
CA ASN A 374 10.57 11.49 2.14
C ASN A 374 10.40 12.50 3.29
N LEU A 375 10.13 13.76 2.97
CA LEU A 375 9.84 14.77 3.99
C LEU A 375 8.34 14.90 4.18
N ILE A 376 7.93 15.02 5.44
CA ILE A 376 6.55 15.03 5.86
C ILE A 376 6.21 16.39 6.47
N LEU A 377 5.03 16.90 6.11
CA LEU A 377 4.39 18.12 6.61
C LEU A 377 5.28 19.39 6.49
N PRO A 378 5.63 19.80 5.25
CA PRO A 378 6.27 21.09 5.00
C PRO A 378 5.34 22.27 5.34
N MET A 379 5.93 23.47 5.44
CA MET A 379 5.17 24.71 5.61
C MET A 379 4.40 25.12 4.34
N GLU A 380 5.02 24.89 3.18
CA GLU A 380 4.43 25.17 1.86
C GLU A 380 4.21 23.85 1.13
N PRO A 381 3.22 23.75 0.23
CA PRO A 381 2.97 22.53 -0.53
C PRO A 381 4.25 22.01 -1.17
N VAL A 382 4.55 20.72 -0.91
CA VAL A 382 5.74 20.01 -1.40
C VAL A 382 7.05 20.76 -1.15
N GLY A 383 7.14 21.59 -0.12
CA GLY A 383 8.36 22.30 0.26
C GLY A 383 9.33 21.45 1.09
N VAL A 384 10.50 22.02 1.38
CA VAL A 384 11.47 21.44 2.33
C VAL A 384 11.41 22.13 3.68
N LEU A 385 11.11 23.43 3.70
CA LEU A 385 11.07 24.22 4.93
C LEU A 385 10.00 23.70 5.90
N GLY A 386 10.43 23.44 7.15
CA GLY A 386 9.57 22.95 8.23
C GLY A 386 9.29 21.45 8.21
N ALA A 387 9.48 20.80 7.06
CA ALA A 387 9.25 19.38 6.89
C ALA A 387 10.21 18.54 7.76
N LYS A 388 9.79 17.32 8.07
CA LYS A 388 10.60 16.34 8.81
C LYS A 388 10.94 15.14 7.94
N PRO A 389 12.21 14.74 7.83
CA PRO A 389 12.56 13.48 7.21
C PRO A 389 11.90 12.32 7.94
N ASN A 390 11.31 11.40 7.20
CA ASN A 390 10.56 10.27 7.74
C ASN A 390 11.44 9.37 8.63
N VAL A 391 12.68 9.14 8.20
CA VAL A 391 13.69 8.40 8.98
C VAL A 391 13.96 9.07 10.33
N ASP A 392 14.00 10.40 10.39
CA ASP A 392 14.30 11.15 11.62
C ASP A 392 13.11 11.12 12.61
N LEU A 393 11.90 10.85 12.11
CA LEU A 393 10.73 10.53 12.95
C LEU A 393 10.74 9.07 13.44
N GLY A 394 11.73 8.28 13.05
CA GLY A 394 11.84 6.85 13.37
C GLY A 394 10.93 5.98 12.53
N ASN A 395 10.48 6.47 11.36
CA ASN A 395 9.56 5.78 10.44
C ASN A 395 8.21 5.39 11.06
N VAL A 396 7.87 5.94 12.23
CA VAL A 396 6.63 5.62 12.92
C VAL A 396 5.43 6.20 12.18
N PRO A 397 4.23 5.62 12.33
CA PRO A 397 3.06 6.09 11.61
C PRO A 397 2.68 7.54 11.95
N VAL A 398 2.48 8.38 10.94
CA VAL A 398 2.02 9.78 11.02
C VAL A 398 0.65 9.88 10.36
N MET A 399 -0.37 10.21 11.15
CA MET A 399 -1.73 10.36 10.66
C MET A 399 -1.94 11.76 10.09
N THR A 400 -2.48 11.83 8.88
CA THR A 400 -2.90 13.07 8.20
C THR A 400 -4.34 12.98 7.73
N SER A 401 -4.97 14.13 7.52
CA SER A 401 -6.22 14.24 6.79
C SER A 401 -6.00 13.95 5.30
N PRO A 402 -7.05 13.53 4.57
CA PRO A 402 -7.02 13.44 3.11
C PRO A 402 -6.63 14.76 2.45
N LEU A 403 -7.08 15.89 3.01
CA LEU A 403 -6.80 17.21 2.45
C LEU A 403 -5.35 17.61 2.61
N GLU A 404 -4.66 17.23 3.70
CA GLU A 404 -3.21 17.45 3.82
C GLU A 404 -2.44 16.72 2.71
N VAL A 405 -2.86 15.49 2.35
CA VAL A 405 -2.24 14.74 1.25
C VAL A 405 -2.40 15.48 -0.07
N LEU A 406 -3.65 15.85 -0.38
CA LEU A 406 -3.95 16.60 -1.59
C LEU A 406 -3.22 17.96 -1.57
N ASP A 407 -3.07 18.61 -0.43
CA ASP A 407 -2.38 19.91 -0.33
C ASP A 407 -0.84 19.81 -0.26
N GLY A 408 -0.26 18.64 -0.53
CA GLY A 408 1.18 18.48 -0.68
C GLY A 408 1.94 18.30 0.63
N CYS A 409 1.38 17.54 1.58
CA CYS A 409 2.06 17.22 2.84
C CYS A 409 3.28 16.30 2.69
N ILE A 410 3.56 15.76 1.51
CA ILE A 410 4.72 14.90 1.24
C ILE A 410 5.61 15.55 0.17
N HIS A 411 6.90 15.64 0.49
CA HIS A 411 7.96 15.95 -0.47
C HIS A 411 8.81 14.69 -0.68
N ALA A 412 8.79 14.13 -1.90
CA ALA A 412 9.44 12.86 -2.20
C ALA A 412 10.92 13.05 -2.61
N LEU A 413 11.91 12.39 -1.97
CA LEU A 413 13.32 12.56 -2.37
C LEU A 413 13.74 11.60 -3.49
N THR A 414 13.99 10.33 -3.18
CA THR A 414 14.38 9.29 -4.14
C THR A 414 13.74 7.95 -3.76
N CYS A 415 13.64 7.06 -4.73
CA CYS A 415 13.07 5.71 -4.60
C CYS A 415 14.01 4.73 -5.31
N ILE A 416 13.77 3.44 -5.10
CA ILE A 416 14.55 2.33 -5.65
C ILE A 416 14.64 2.41 -7.18
N GLY A 417 13.51 2.64 -7.86
CA GLY A 417 13.45 2.68 -9.33
C GLY A 417 12.41 3.68 -9.87
N PRO A 418 12.70 4.36 -10.99
CA PRO A 418 11.89 5.49 -11.49
C PRO A 418 10.47 5.11 -11.95
N ALA A 419 10.23 3.89 -12.43
CA ALA A 419 8.93 3.40 -12.86
C ALA A 419 7.95 3.20 -11.71
N SER A 420 8.46 2.84 -10.53
CA SER A 420 7.65 2.62 -9.32
C SER A 420 7.67 3.81 -8.35
N LYS A 421 8.46 4.84 -8.66
CA LYS A 421 8.60 6.00 -7.80
C LYS A 421 7.36 6.90 -7.82
N GLU A 422 6.86 7.24 -6.64
CA GLU A 422 5.83 8.26 -6.47
C GLU A 422 6.50 9.62 -6.23
N MET A 423 6.44 10.51 -7.22
CA MET A 423 6.94 11.90 -7.08
C MET A 423 6.08 12.70 -6.10
N SER A 424 6.56 13.86 -5.63
CA SER A 424 5.76 14.80 -4.81
C SER A 424 4.41 15.11 -5.46
N ARG A 425 4.38 15.24 -6.79
CA ARG A 425 3.13 15.43 -7.55
C ARG A 425 2.17 14.24 -7.47
N HIS A 426 2.65 13.02 -7.27
CA HIS A 426 1.80 11.85 -7.10
C HIS A 426 0.95 11.99 -5.84
N TYR A 427 1.57 12.39 -4.72
CA TYR A 427 0.85 12.65 -3.46
C TYR A 427 -0.12 13.83 -3.59
N TRP A 428 0.26 14.89 -4.33
CA TRP A 428 -0.65 16.02 -4.63
C TRP A 428 -1.88 15.60 -5.47
N ARG A 429 -1.75 14.54 -6.28
CA ARG A 429 -2.78 13.98 -7.17
C ARG A 429 -3.17 12.56 -6.75
N GLU A 430 -3.12 12.25 -5.45
CA GLU A 430 -3.20 10.87 -4.95
C GLU A 430 -4.51 10.20 -5.39
N PRO A 431 -4.47 9.20 -6.29
CA PRO A 431 -5.69 8.69 -6.90
C PRO A 431 -6.59 7.93 -5.92
N LEU A 432 -6.03 7.16 -4.98
CA LEU A 432 -6.82 6.40 -4.01
C LEU A 432 -7.52 7.31 -3.00
N VAL A 433 -6.85 8.38 -2.55
CA VAL A 433 -7.44 9.42 -1.71
C VAL A 433 -8.58 10.11 -2.45
N LEU A 434 -8.37 10.51 -3.72
CA LEU A 434 -9.40 11.14 -4.52
C LEU A 434 -10.62 10.24 -4.75
N GLU A 435 -10.43 8.97 -5.09
CA GLU A 435 -11.55 8.04 -5.29
C GLU A 435 -12.25 7.73 -3.95
N ALA A 436 -11.51 7.51 -2.86
CA ALA A 436 -12.09 7.22 -1.55
C ALA A 436 -12.82 8.42 -0.93
N LEU A 437 -12.35 9.65 -1.18
CA LEU A 437 -12.97 10.88 -0.68
C LEU A 437 -14.32 11.17 -1.36
N HIS A 438 -14.46 10.78 -2.64
CA HIS A 438 -15.70 10.96 -3.41
C HIS A 438 -16.66 9.77 -3.31
N ASP A 439 -16.30 8.69 -2.62
CA ASP A 439 -17.14 7.50 -2.48
C ASP A 439 -18.12 7.64 -1.31
N GLU A 440 -19.40 7.86 -1.59
CA GLU A 440 -20.45 8.07 -0.59
C GLU A 440 -20.76 6.82 0.28
N GLU A 441 -20.25 5.65 -0.09
CA GLU A 441 -20.42 4.41 0.69
C GLU A 441 -19.30 4.19 1.70
N LEU A 442 -18.20 4.94 1.58
CA LEU A 442 -17.04 4.87 2.46
C LEU A 442 -16.95 6.11 3.35
N ASP A 443 -16.56 5.89 4.60
CA ASP A 443 -16.20 6.96 5.54
C ASP A 443 -14.67 7.00 5.69
N LEU A 444 -13.98 7.69 4.77
CA LEU A 444 -12.53 7.84 4.80
C LEU A 444 -12.11 8.67 6.02
N CYS A 445 -11.53 8.02 7.03
CA CYS A 445 -11.17 8.71 8.26
C CYS A 445 -9.82 9.43 8.19
N GLY A 446 -8.96 9.05 7.23
CA GLY A 446 -7.74 9.77 6.87
C GLY A 446 -6.66 8.85 6.30
N VAL A 447 -5.43 9.36 6.25
CA VAL A 447 -4.28 8.69 5.63
C VAL A 447 -3.17 8.55 6.68
N LEU A 448 -2.65 7.35 6.86
CA LEU A 448 -1.60 7.01 7.80
C LEU A 448 -0.31 6.76 7.04
N PHE A 449 0.58 7.75 6.99
CA PHE A 449 1.91 7.57 6.40
C PHE A 449 2.80 6.78 7.34
N VAL A 450 3.58 5.85 6.79
CA VAL A 450 4.52 5.04 7.56
C VAL A 450 5.78 4.82 6.74
N GLY A 451 6.96 4.88 7.37
CA GLY A 451 8.21 4.62 6.68
C GLY A 451 8.51 3.14 6.53
N SER A 452 9.41 2.82 5.61
CA SER A 452 9.98 1.49 5.39
C SER A 452 11.42 1.39 5.91
N PRO A 453 11.66 1.06 7.20
CA PRO A 453 13.01 0.99 7.75
C PRO A 453 13.89 -0.03 7.02
N GLN A 454 15.20 0.23 6.94
CA GLN A 454 16.13 -0.75 6.39
C GLN A 454 16.32 -1.97 7.32
N ILE A 455 16.25 -1.76 8.64
CA ILE A 455 16.56 -2.79 9.64
C ILE A 455 15.30 -3.61 9.95
N ASN A 456 15.37 -4.94 9.78
CA ASN A 456 14.22 -5.84 10.00
C ASN A 456 13.53 -5.68 11.36
N ALA A 457 14.28 -5.50 12.45
CA ALA A 457 13.70 -5.31 13.78
C ALA A 457 12.82 -4.04 13.84
N GLU A 458 13.20 -2.99 13.13
CA GLU A 458 12.46 -1.74 13.04
C GLU A 458 11.23 -1.89 12.14
N LYS A 459 11.33 -2.63 11.02
CA LYS A 459 10.19 -2.99 10.16
C LYS A 459 9.02 -3.56 10.96
N PHE A 460 9.31 -4.57 11.79
CA PHE A 460 8.30 -5.21 12.63
C PHE A 460 7.83 -4.32 13.79
N TYR A 461 8.70 -3.45 14.32
CA TYR A 461 8.32 -2.48 15.36
C TYR A 461 7.30 -1.47 14.81
N VAL A 462 7.62 -0.85 13.68
CA VAL A 462 6.78 0.13 12.97
C VAL A 462 5.46 -0.51 12.54
N SER A 463 5.50 -1.68 11.92
CA SER A 463 4.29 -2.43 11.51
C SER A 463 3.36 -2.73 12.70
N LYS A 464 3.92 -3.09 13.87
CA LYS A 464 3.10 -3.28 15.08
C LYS A 464 2.41 -1.99 15.52
N ARG A 465 3.05 -0.82 15.33
CA ARG A 465 2.43 0.49 15.61
C ARG A 465 1.34 0.81 14.59
N VAL A 466 1.51 0.47 13.31
CA VAL A 466 0.46 0.57 12.28
C VAL A 466 -0.78 -0.20 12.75
N GLY A 467 -0.64 -1.49 13.03
CA GLY A 467 -1.78 -2.31 13.44
C GLY A 467 -2.46 -1.79 14.72
N GLN A 468 -1.71 -1.33 15.71
CA GLN A 468 -2.27 -0.72 16.94
C GLN A 468 -3.02 0.59 16.65
N THR A 469 -2.51 1.41 15.73
CA THR A 469 -3.16 2.67 15.34
C THR A 469 -4.47 2.38 14.60
N VAL A 470 -4.44 1.47 13.63
CA VAL A 470 -5.62 1.08 12.84
C VAL A 470 -6.69 0.44 13.72
N GLU A 471 -6.31 -0.41 14.68
CA GLU A 471 -7.22 -0.96 15.70
C GLU A 471 -7.87 0.13 16.55
N ALA A 472 -7.08 1.09 17.02
CA ALA A 472 -7.56 2.20 17.84
C ALA A 472 -8.49 3.16 17.06
N LEU A 473 -8.35 3.21 15.73
CA LEU A 473 -9.24 3.95 14.86
C LEU A 473 -10.61 3.27 14.71
N ASP A 474 -10.77 2.00 15.08
CA ASP A 474 -12.05 1.27 14.96
C ASP A 474 -12.62 1.35 13.53
N VAL A 475 -11.79 0.98 12.54
CA VAL A 475 -12.16 0.98 11.12
C VAL A 475 -12.73 -0.36 10.69
N ASP A 476 -13.64 -0.33 9.70
CA ASP A 476 -14.20 -1.52 9.06
C ASP A 476 -13.26 -2.14 8.01
N GLY A 477 -12.33 -1.35 7.45
CA GLY A 477 -11.41 -1.81 6.41
C GLY A 477 -10.21 -0.89 6.24
N ALA A 478 -9.14 -1.40 5.62
CA ALA A 478 -7.93 -0.62 5.37
C ALA A 478 -7.38 -0.86 3.96
N PHE A 479 -6.79 0.20 3.39
CA PHE A 479 -5.89 0.07 2.25
C PHE A 479 -4.44 0.11 2.73
N ILE A 480 -3.55 -0.60 2.04
CA ILE A 480 -2.11 -0.43 2.20
C ILE A 480 -1.52 -0.18 0.82
N THR A 481 -0.79 0.91 0.64
CA THR A 481 -0.08 1.22 -0.61
C THR A 481 1.41 1.34 -0.32
N THR A 482 2.27 0.92 -1.25
CA THR A 482 3.71 1.23 -1.18
C THR A 482 4.23 1.71 -2.54
N GLU A 483 5.10 2.71 -2.51
CA GLU A 483 6.03 2.97 -3.61
C GLU A 483 7.24 2.03 -3.54
N GLY A 484 7.93 1.83 -4.66
CA GLY A 484 9.05 0.89 -4.73
C GLY A 484 8.65 -0.59 -4.72
N PHE A 485 9.64 -1.46 -4.54
CA PHE A 485 9.48 -2.93 -4.50
C PHE A 485 10.69 -3.59 -3.82
N GLY A 486 10.62 -4.90 -3.54
CA GLY A 486 11.74 -5.63 -2.96
C GLY A 486 11.77 -5.52 -1.43
N ASN A 487 12.78 -4.83 -0.85
CA ASN A 487 12.93 -4.78 0.62
C ASN A 487 11.74 -4.12 1.34
N ASN A 488 11.08 -3.16 0.68
CA ASN A 488 9.86 -2.50 1.14
C ASN A 488 8.69 -3.49 1.23
N HIS A 489 8.66 -4.54 0.39
CA HIS A 489 7.60 -5.55 0.44
C HIS A 489 7.56 -6.32 1.76
N ILE A 490 8.65 -6.34 2.53
CA ILE A 490 8.68 -6.91 3.88
C ILE A 490 7.85 -6.08 4.85
N ASP A 491 7.97 -4.74 4.79
CA ASP A 491 7.15 -3.83 5.58
C ASP A 491 5.70 -3.93 5.16
N PHE A 492 5.42 -3.83 3.86
CA PHE A 492 4.10 -3.92 3.26
C PHE A 492 3.37 -5.22 3.66
N ALA A 493 4.06 -6.37 3.59
CA ALA A 493 3.53 -7.65 4.02
C ALA A 493 3.29 -7.67 5.54
N SER A 494 4.19 -7.10 6.34
CA SER A 494 4.01 -7.02 7.78
C SER A 494 2.86 -6.07 8.17
N HIS A 495 2.67 -4.96 7.47
CA HIS A 495 1.53 -4.07 7.66
C HIS A 495 0.21 -4.82 7.40
N HIS A 496 0.14 -5.60 6.31
CA HIS A 496 -1.01 -6.49 6.02
C HIS A 496 -1.28 -7.45 7.18
N GLU A 497 -0.24 -8.14 7.65
CA GLU A 497 -0.38 -9.10 8.75
C GLU A 497 -0.86 -8.43 10.04
N GLN A 498 -0.29 -7.27 10.37
CA GLN A 498 -0.63 -6.57 11.60
C GLN A 498 -2.08 -6.07 11.58
N ILE A 499 -2.58 -5.56 10.46
CA ILE A 499 -3.98 -5.14 10.36
C ILE A 499 -4.89 -6.37 10.28
N GLY A 500 -4.59 -7.34 9.41
CA GLY A 500 -5.41 -8.51 9.16
C GLY A 500 -5.64 -9.39 10.39
N LYS A 501 -4.63 -9.60 11.25
CA LYS A 501 -4.80 -10.40 12.48
C LYS A 501 -5.77 -9.80 13.51
N ARG A 502 -6.19 -8.55 13.31
CA ARG A 502 -7.21 -7.86 14.12
C ARG A 502 -8.60 -8.01 13.55
N GLY A 503 -8.76 -8.81 12.48
CA GLY A 503 -10.04 -9.06 11.82
C GLY A 503 -10.49 -7.91 10.92
N ILE A 504 -9.59 -7.00 10.54
CA ILE A 504 -9.88 -5.88 9.64
C ILE A 504 -9.51 -6.31 8.22
N PRO A 505 -10.45 -6.35 7.26
CA PRO A 505 -10.17 -6.55 5.84
C PRO A 505 -9.17 -5.53 5.29
N VAL A 506 -8.20 -6.02 4.51
CA VAL A 506 -7.13 -5.20 3.94
C VAL A 506 -7.06 -5.42 2.43
N VAL A 507 -6.89 -4.34 1.67
CA VAL A 507 -6.51 -4.39 0.25
C VAL A 507 -5.14 -3.74 0.06
N GLY A 508 -4.21 -4.49 -0.50
CA GLY A 508 -2.86 -4.04 -0.79
C GLY A 508 -2.67 -3.56 -2.22
N LEU A 509 -1.92 -2.47 -2.42
CA LEU A 509 -1.57 -1.93 -3.73
C LEU A 509 -0.06 -1.74 -3.84
N SER A 510 0.55 -2.36 -4.84
CA SER A 510 1.99 -2.32 -5.06
C SER A 510 2.34 -2.76 -6.48
N PHE A 511 3.53 -2.41 -6.97
CA PHE A 511 4.11 -3.05 -8.13
C PHE A 511 4.56 -4.48 -7.75
N CYS A 512 3.83 -5.49 -8.24
CA CYS A 512 3.99 -6.89 -7.84
C CYS A 512 4.10 -7.86 -9.03
N ALA A 513 4.51 -7.37 -10.20
CA ALA A 513 4.64 -8.17 -11.41
C ALA A 513 5.94 -8.99 -11.42
N VAL A 514 6.44 -9.36 -12.60
CA VAL A 514 7.59 -10.28 -12.77
C VAL A 514 8.82 -9.84 -11.97
N GLN A 515 9.26 -8.59 -12.11
CA GLN A 515 10.47 -8.10 -11.42
C GLN A 515 10.19 -7.61 -10.00
N GLY A 516 8.95 -7.18 -9.74
CA GLY A 516 8.48 -6.77 -8.42
C GLY A 516 7.84 -7.90 -7.61
N ALA A 517 8.07 -9.17 -7.99
CA ALA A 517 7.35 -10.29 -7.40
C ALA A 517 7.51 -10.34 -5.88
N LEU A 518 6.39 -10.58 -5.19
CA LEU A 518 6.38 -10.71 -3.74
C LEU A 518 7.08 -12.01 -3.34
N VAL A 519 8.26 -11.88 -2.74
CA VAL A 519 9.03 -13.01 -2.16
C VAL A 519 8.66 -13.29 -0.70
N VAL A 520 7.76 -12.48 -0.15
CA VAL A 520 7.21 -12.61 1.20
C VAL A 520 5.69 -12.57 1.12
N GLY A 521 5.04 -13.40 1.93
CA GLY A 521 3.59 -13.50 2.00
C GLY A 521 3.14 -13.90 3.41
N ASN A 522 1.87 -13.68 3.70
CA ASN A 522 1.23 -14.18 4.91
C ASN A 522 -0.26 -14.44 4.65
N PRO A 523 -0.97 -15.15 5.54
CA PRO A 523 -2.37 -15.54 5.33
C PRO A 523 -3.37 -14.38 5.16
N TYR A 524 -2.97 -13.14 5.46
CA TYR A 524 -3.83 -11.96 5.36
C TYR A 524 -3.65 -11.20 4.04
N MET A 525 -2.66 -11.54 3.22
CA MET A 525 -2.40 -10.92 1.91
C MET A 525 -3.26 -11.54 0.80
N THR A 526 -4.57 -11.59 1.02
CA THR A 526 -5.53 -12.23 0.10
C THR A 526 -6.05 -11.27 -0.98
N ASN A 527 -6.10 -9.98 -0.70
CA ASN A 527 -6.61 -8.96 -1.60
C ASN A 527 -5.49 -8.02 -2.06
N MET A 528 -5.08 -8.16 -3.32
CA MET A 528 -3.95 -7.43 -3.89
C MET A 528 -4.33 -6.82 -5.24
N VAL A 529 -3.94 -5.56 -5.43
CA VAL A 529 -4.04 -4.84 -6.70
C VAL A 529 -2.63 -4.53 -7.19
N ASP A 530 -2.26 -5.14 -8.31
CA ASP A 530 -0.98 -4.86 -8.97
C ASP A 530 -1.01 -3.53 -9.71
N ASN A 531 0.01 -2.70 -9.44
CA ASN A 531 0.24 -1.40 -10.06
C ASN A 531 0.98 -1.51 -11.40
N ASN A 532 1.42 -2.69 -11.84
CA ASN A 532 2.15 -2.86 -13.10
C ASN A 532 1.35 -2.40 -14.32
N LYS A 533 1.99 -1.59 -15.16
CA LYS A 533 1.54 -1.28 -16.54
C LYS A 533 2.54 -1.77 -17.58
N SER A 534 3.78 -2.06 -17.17
CA SER A 534 4.78 -2.59 -18.08
C SER A 534 4.30 -3.87 -18.74
N GLU A 535 4.44 -3.94 -20.06
CA GLU A 535 4.04 -5.12 -20.84
C GLU A 535 4.79 -6.38 -20.38
N SER A 536 6.07 -6.24 -20.06
CA SER A 536 6.94 -7.33 -19.60
C SER A 536 6.86 -7.57 -18.09
N GLY A 537 6.12 -6.74 -17.34
CA GLY A 537 6.00 -6.86 -15.89
C GLY A 537 7.27 -6.43 -15.13
N ILE A 538 8.04 -5.48 -15.67
CA ILE A 538 9.37 -5.09 -15.14
C ILE A 538 9.42 -3.62 -14.72
N GLU A 539 10.44 -3.29 -13.92
CA GLU A 539 10.95 -1.93 -13.74
C GLU A 539 11.73 -1.57 -15.01
N ASN A 540 11.09 -0.82 -15.90
CA ASN A 540 11.59 -0.51 -17.25
C ASN A 540 12.34 0.82 -17.33
N GLU A 541 12.67 1.41 -16.18
CA GLU A 541 13.35 2.70 -16.03
C GLU A 541 12.58 3.91 -16.59
N VAL A 542 11.33 3.74 -17.05
CA VAL A 542 10.46 4.82 -17.55
C VAL A 542 9.72 5.45 -16.38
N LEU A 543 9.91 6.75 -16.18
CA LEU A 543 9.37 7.50 -15.04
C LEU A 543 7.86 7.25 -14.85
N ALA A 544 7.48 6.87 -13.63
CA ALA A 544 6.11 6.66 -13.15
C ALA A 544 5.29 5.56 -13.85
N CYS A 545 5.90 4.70 -14.67
CA CYS A 545 5.18 3.69 -15.47
C CYS A 545 4.29 2.76 -14.63
N ASN A 546 4.82 2.25 -13.53
CA ASN A 546 4.19 1.27 -12.63
C ASN A 546 3.68 1.90 -11.32
N THR A 547 3.42 3.21 -11.31
CA THR A 547 2.83 3.90 -10.15
C THR A 547 1.31 3.73 -10.10
N LEU A 548 0.70 3.82 -8.91
CA LEU A 548 -0.75 3.79 -8.72
C LEU A 548 -1.44 4.85 -9.60
N CYS A 549 -2.49 4.46 -10.32
CA CYS A 549 -3.33 5.36 -11.12
C CYS A 549 -4.81 5.16 -10.73
N LYS A 550 -5.70 5.98 -11.30
CA LYS A 550 -7.15 5.88 -11.05
C LYS A 550 -7.71 4.46 -11.31
N GLU A 551 -7.22 3.76 -12.34
CA GLU A 551 -7.63 2.38 -12.63
C GLU A 551 -7.29 1.38 -11.51
N GLU A 552 -6.25 1.60 -10.72
CA GLU A 552 -5.94 0.80 -9.53
C GLU A 552 -6.82 1.21 -8.34
N ALA A 553 -7.00 2.52 -8.13
CA ALA A 553 -7.82 3.04 -7.05
C ALA A 553 -9.27 2.52 -7.13
N VAL A 554 -9.89 2.56 -8.31
CA VAL A 554 -11.24 2.01 -8.54
C VAL A 554 -11.30 0.51 -8.25
N ARG A 555 -10.29 -0.25 -8.68
CA ARG A 555 -10.20 -1.70 -8.40
C ARG A 555 -10.07 -1.97 -6.90
N ALA A 556 -9.26 -1.19 -6.20
CA ALA A 556 -9.05 -1.35 -4.77
C ALA A 556 -10.30 -1.04 -3.97
N ILE A 557 -11.01 0.05 -4.30
CA ILE A 557 -12.28 0.43 -3.66
C ILE A 557 -13.32 -0.69 -3.81
N ALA A 558 -13.50 -1.20 -5.04
CA ALA A 558 -14.41 -2.31 -5.30
C ALA A 558 -14.01 -3.58 -4.51
N MET A 559 -12.71 -3.90 -4.49
CA MET A 559 -12.18 -5.07 -3.77
C MET A 559 -12.35 -4.94 -2.25
N LEU A 560 -12.15 -3.75 -1.67
CA LEU A 560 -12.32 -3.55 -0.23
C LEU A 560 -13.79 -3.68 0.17
N LYS A 561 -14.71 -3.15 -0.64
CA LYS A 561 -16.15 -3.31 -0.42
C LYS A 561 -16.56 -4.78 -0.42
N ALA A 562 -16.10 -5.55 -1.41
CA ALA A 562 -16.34 -6.99 -1.49
C ALA A 562 -15.74 -7.74 -0.28
N ALA A 563 -14.51 -7.39 0.12
CA ALA A 563 -13.84 -8.00 1.28
C ALA A 563 -14.58 -7.71 2.60
N MET A 564 -15.06 -6.47 2.79
CA MET A 564 -15.89 -6.09 3.95
C MET A 564 -17.28 -6.75 3.94
N ALA A 565 -17.80 -7.10 2.76
CA ALA A 565 -19.03 -7.87 2.61
C ALA A 565 -18.83 -9.38 2.85
N GLY A 566 -17.58 -9.85 3.02
CA GLY A 566 -17.25 -11.25 3.23
C GLY A 566 -17.33 -12.09 1.96
N GLU A 567 -17.18 -11.46 0.78
CA GLU A 567 -17.12 -12.17 -0.49
C GLU A 567 -15.87 -13.05 -0.57
N GLU A 568 -16.00 -14.22 -1.21
CA GLU A 568 -14.90 -15.16 -1.37
C GLU A 568 -13.91 -14.67 -2.43
N VAL A 569 -12.63 -14.69 -2.08
CA VAL A 569 -11.54 -14.29 -2.97
C VAL A 569 -10.81 -15.56 -3.41
N LYS A 570 -10.65 -15.72 -4.72
CA LYS A 570 -9.95 -16.87 -5.27
C LYS A 570 -8.48 -16.84 -4.85
N PRO A 571 -7.85 -18.00 -4.58
CA PRO A 571 -6.41 -18.08 -4.37
C PRO A 571 -5.65 -17.47 -5.55
N ALA A 572 -4.57 -16.74 -5.25
CA ALA A 572 -3.70 -16.16 -6.25
C ALA A 572 -2.97 -17.25 -7.05
N GLU A 573 -2.72 -16.99 -8.33
CA GLU A 573 -1.83 -17.82 -9.13
C GLU A 573 -0.39 -17.69 -8.65
N LYS A 574 0.40 -18.77 -8.76
CA LYS A 574 1.82 -18.78 -8.32
C LYS A 574 2.70 -17.82 -9.13
N LYS A 575 2.37 -17.63 -10.41
CA LYS A 575 3.10 -16.74 -11.32
C LYS A 575 2.20 -15.56 -11.63
N TRP A 576 2.83 -14.41 -11.80
CA TRP A 576 2.14 -13.23 -12.24
C TRP A 576 1.39 -13.49 -13.56
N ASN A 577 0.12 -13.14 -13.59
CA ASN A 577 -0.75 -13.31 -14.74
C ASN A 577 -1.46 -11.98 -15.07
N PRO A 578 -1.12 -11.34 -16.20
CA PRO A 578 -1.71 -10.06 -16.59
C PRO A 578 -3.24 -10.14 -16.81
N ASN A 579 -3.79 -11.32 -17.08
CA ASN A 579 -5.23 -11.51 -17.29
C ASN A 579 -6.05 -11.28 -16.01
N VAL A 580 -5.45 -11.41 -14.81
CA VAL A 580 -6.14 -11.14 -13.55
C VAL A 580 -6.63 -9.69 -13.51
N LYS A 581 -5.80 -8.74 -13.97
CA LYS A 581 -6.19 -7.33 -14.08
C LYS A 581 -7.38 -7.16 -15.03
N ALA A 582 -7.31 -7.72 -16.23
CA ALA A 582 -8.36 -7.62 -17.24
C ALA A 582 -9.70 -8.20 -16.75
N ASN A 583 -9.68 -9.38 -16.12
CA ASN A 583 -10.86 -10.03 -15.57
C ASN A 583 -11.51 -9.18 -14.47
N ASN A 584 -10.72 -8.60 -13.56
CA ASN A 584 -11.23 -7.74 -12.50
C ASN A 584 -11.89 -6.48 -13.05
N ILE A 585 -11.31 -5.87 -14.10
CA ILE A 585 -11.90 -4.71 -14.77
C ILE A 585 -13.26 -5.08 -15.36
N GLU A 586 -13.34 -6.14 -16.16
CA GLU A 586 -14.60 -6.58 -16.78
C GLU A 586 -15.69 -6.84 -15.73
N MET A 587 -15.33 -7.47 -14.60
CA MET A 587 -16.26 -7.70 -13.49
C MET A 587 -16.78 -6.40 -12.89
N ILE A 588 -15.92 -5.42 -12.64
CA ILE A 588 -16.31 -4.13 -12.06
C ILE A 588 -17.15 -3.32 -13.05
N GLU A 589 -16.74 -3.24 -14.32
CA GLU A 589 -17.51 -2.53 -15.36
C GLU A 589 -18.91 -3.13 -15.52
N LYS A 590 -19.02 -4.45 -15.49
CA LYS A 590 -20.31 -5.15 -15.55
C LYS A 590 -21.17 -4.89 -14.33
N ALA A 591 -20.59 -4.84 -13.13
CA ALA A 591 -21.32 -4.61 -11.89
C ALA A 591 -21.79 -3.16 -11.73
N THR A 592 -20.95 -2.19 -12.13
CA THR A 592 -21.19 -0.76 -11.94
C THR A 592 -21.83 -0.08 -13.15
N GLY A 593 -21.75 -0.68 -14.33
CA GLY A 593 -22.13 -0.05 -15.60
C GLY A 593 -21.21 1.10 -16.02
N THR A 594 -20.10 1.31 -15.30
CA THR A 594 -19.15 2.40 -15.54
C THR A 594 -17.89 1.83 -16.16
N LYS A 595 -17.44 2.44 -17.26
CA LYS A 595 -16.21 2.05 -17.95
C LYS A 595 -14.99 2.53 -17.17
N ILE A 596 -13.97 1.68 -17.05
CA ILE A 596 -12.67 2.02 -16.46
C ILE A 596 -11.68 2.29 -17.60
N ASP A 597 -11.26 3.54 -17.73
CA ASP A 597 -10.27 3.91 -18.74
C ASP A 597 -8.86 3.54 -18.28
N LEU A 598 -8.24 2.61 -19.00
CA LEU A 598 -6.89 2.14 -18.71
C LEU A 598 -5.85 3.12 -19.27
N VAL A 599 -4.83 3.41 -18.46
CA VAL A 599 -3.74 4.29 -18.86
C VAL A 599 -2.77 3.54 -19.78
N ALA A 600 -2.29 4.23 -20.82
CA ALA A 600 -1.32 3.66 -21.77
C ALA A 600 -0.01 3.31 -21.09
N ASN A 601 0.68 2.27 -21.53
CA ASN A 601 1.98 1.86 -21.01
C ASN A 601 3.16 2.39 -21.85
N GLU A 602 4.37 1.91 -21.58
CA GLU A 602 5.61 2.33 -22.21
C GLU A 602 5.67 2.08 -23.72
N GLN A 603 4.79 1.25 -24.29
CA GLN A 603 4.70 1.03 -25.74
C GLN A 603 4.10 2.25 -26.48
N SER A 604 3.49 3.17 -25.73
CA SER A 604 3.00 4.44 -26.29
C SER A 604 4.09 5.49 -26.49
N LEU A 605 5.30 5.25 -25.98
CA LEU A 605 6.45 6.15 -26.10
C LEU A 605 7.33 5.76 -27.30
N PRO A 606 8.09 6.71 -27.87
CA PRO A 606 9.16 6.37 -28.80
C PRO A 606 10.17 5.43 -28.14
N MET A 607 10.63 4.42 -28.87
CA MET A 607 11.54 3.42 -28.32
C MET A 607 12.97 3.96 -28.21
N SER A 608 13.42 4.21 -26.97
CA SER A 608 14.77 4.69 -26.67
C SER A 608 15.84 3.64 -26.97
N GLN A 609 17.06 4.10 -27.26
CA GLN A 609 18.20 3.22 -27.48
C GLN A 609 18.52 2.39 -26.22
N LYS A 610 18.41 3.02 -25.04
CA LYS A 610 18.62 2.38 -23.75
C LYS A 610 17.65 1.22 -23.53
N ARG A 611 16.38 1.40 -23.87
CA ARG A 611 15.38 0.32 -23.76
C ARG A 611 15.66 -0.83 -24.74
N LYS A 612 15.99 -0.51 -25.99
CA LYS A 612 16.37 -1.53 -27.01
C LYS A 612 17.58 -2.35 -26.62
N GLU A 613 18.54 -1.76 -25.90
CA GLU A 613 19.78 -2.46 -25.51
C GLU A 613 19.61 -3.31 -24.24
N LYS A 614 18.72 -2.89 -23.33
CA LYS A 614 18.53 -3.55 -22.04
C LYS A 614 17.42 -4.61 -22.05
N TYR A 615 16.35 -4.41 -22.82
CA TYR A 615 15.10 -5.16 -22.65
C TYR A 615 14.57 -5.85 -23.92
N ASP A 616 15.08 -5.49 -25.10
CA ASP A 616 14.83 -6.18 -26.38
C ASP A 616 16.09 -6.97 -26.82
#